data_AF-A0ABD7QBZ6-F1
#
_entry.id   AF-A0ABD7QBZ6-F1
#
_cell.length_a   1.000
_cell.length_b   1.000
_cell.length_c   1.000
_cell.angle_alpha   90.00
_cell.angle_beta   90.00
_cell.angle_gamma   90.00
#
_symmetry.space_group_name_H-M   'P 1'
#
loop_
_entity.id
_entity.type
_entity.pdbx_description
1 polymer ?
#
loop_
_entity_poly.entity_id
_entity_poly.type
_entity_poly.pdbx_seq_one_letter_code
_entity_poly.pdbx_strand_id
1 'polypeptide(L)'
;MLIRIVTLFFITLALTACVTGEKFSKISQGMSRADVIDRLGSPDGVQTQGTAELLTYANRFMSDWSWDKADYQVLLNNGFVVQYGASNIYHDTGMGQRMMAAGQIMQQNKPVQTNCHQIGSSVYCSSY
;
A
#
# COMPACT_ATOMS: atom_id res chain seq x y z
N MET A 1 -36.93 -8.07 23.57
CA MET A 1 -35.67 -8.43 24.25
C MET A 1 -34.55 -8.76 23.26
N LEU A 2 -34.82 -9.57 22.22
CA LEU A 2 -33.87 -9.94 21.16
C LEU A 2 -33.20 -8.74 20.45
N ILE A 3 -33.97 -7.71 20.09
CA ILE A 3 -33.45 -6.51 19.39
C ILE A 3 -32.39 -5.78 20.21
N ARG A 4 -32.56 -5.65 21.54
CA ARG A 4 -31.58 -4.99 22.42
C ARG A 4 -30.28 -5.79 22.54
N ILE A 5 -30.38 -7.12 22.53
CA ILE A 5 -29.22 -8.03 22.54
C ILE A 5 -28.46 -7.90 21.21
N VAL A 6 -29.16 -7.83 20.08
CA VAL A 6 -28.53 -7.65 18.76
C VAL A 6 -27.84 -6.29 18.65
N THR A 7 -28.44 -5.21 19.18
CA THR A 7 -27.80 -3.89 19.16
C THR A 7 -26.55 -3.84 20.03
N LEU A 8 -26.60 -4.43 21.22
CA LEU A 8 -25.44 -4.51 22.12
C LEU A 8 -24.29 -5.31 21.49
N PHE A 9 -24.58 -6.41 20.80
CA PHE A 9 -23.57 -7.22 20.13
C PHE A 9 -22.87 -6.46 18.99
N PHE A 10 -23.63 -5.72 18.17
CA PHE A 10 -23.07 -4.88 17.11
C PHE A 10 -22.17 -3.76 17.64
N ILE A 11 -22.55 -3.14 18.77
CA ILE A 11 -21.77 -2.09 19.42
C ILE A 11 -20.44 -2.67 19.94
N THR A 12 -20.47 -3.83 20.60
CA THR A 12 -19.24 -4.47 21.09
C THR A 12 -18.29 -4.90 19.97
N LEU A 13 -18.82 -5.30 18.80
CA LEU A 13 -18.01 -5.69 17.64
C LEU A 13 -17.31 -4.48 16.99
N ALA A 14 -17.95 -3.31 17.00
CA ALA A 14 -17.38 -2.08 16.46
C ALA A 14 -16.20 -1.55 17.32
N LEU A 15 -16.23 -1.80 18.63
CA LEU A 15 -15.19 -1.35 19.57
C LEU A 15 -13.88 -2.15 19.47
N THR A 16 -13.89 -3.38 18.93
CA THR A 16 -12.68 -4.20 18.76
C THR A 16 -11.93 -3.94 17.45
N ALA A 17 -12.45 -3.09 16.56
CA ALA A 17 -11.83 -2.79 15.27
C ALA A 17 -10.67 -1.77 15.33
N CYS A 18 -10.37 -1.19 16.50
CA CYS A 18 -9.31 -0.20 16.66
C CYS A 18 -7.97 -0.85 17.08
N VAL A 19 -7.41 -1.70 16.22
CA VAL A 19 -5.99 -2.09 16.30
C VAL A 19 -5.39 -1.84 14.93
N THR A 20 -5.01 -0.59 14.68
CA THR A 20 -4.15 -0.23 13.55
C THR A 20 -2.71 -0.42 14.01
N GLY A 21 -2.25 -1.68 13.97
CA GLY A 21 -0.89 -2.05 14.37
C GLY A 21 0.10 -1.79 13.24
N GLU A 22 0.76 -0.64 13.25
CA GLU A 22 1.97 -0.44 12.44
C GLU A 22 3.12 -1.20 13.09
N LYS A 23 3.41 -2.43 12.64
CA LYS A 23 4.48 -3.28 13.21
C LYS A 23 5.84 -2.56 13.29
N PHE A 24 6.14 -1.69 12.33
CA PHE A 24 7.40 -0.95 12.28
C PHE A 24 7.44 0.31 13.15
N SER A 25 6.30 0.81 13.65
CA SER A 25 6.25 1.92 14.63
C SER A 25 6.85 1.53 16.00
N LYS A 26 7.03 0.22 16.23
CA LYS A 26 7.50 -0.34 17.51
C LYS A 26 9.02 -0.38 17.63
N ILE A 27 9.77 0.11 16.65
CA ILE A 27 11.24 0.20 16.70
C ILE A 27 11.65 1.60 17.10
N SER A 28 12.68 1.70 17.93
CA SER A 28 13.25 2.95 18.42
C SER A 28 14.77 2.85 18.45
N GLN A 29 15.44 4.00 18.39
CA GLN A 29 16.90 4.06 18.56
C GLN A 29 17.30 3.54 19.96
N GLY A 30 18.49 2.95 20.06
CA GLY A 30 19.04 2.38 21.29
C GLY A 30 18.56 0.97 21.63
N MET A 31 17.69 0.38 20.82
CA MET A 31 17.18 -0.97 21.02
C MET A 31 18.23 -2.03 20.69
N SER A 32 18.24 -3.17 21.40
CA SER A 32 19.20 -4.23 21.15
C SER A 32 18.82 -5.04 19.90
N ARG A 33 19.80 -5.71 19.29
CA ARG A 33 19.55 -6.66 18.19
C ARG A 33 18.49 -7.72 18.53
N ALA A 34 18.49 -8.23 19.77
CA ALA A 34 17.53 -9.23 20.21
C ALA A 34 16.10 -8.69 20.25
N ASP A 35 15.92 -7.48 20.79
CA ASP A 35 14.61 -6.81 20.86
C ASP A 35 14.05 -6.50 19.46
N VAL A 36 14.93 -6.13 18.50
CA VAL A 36 14.53 -5.91 17.11
C VAL A 36 14.02 -7.21 16.49
N ILE A 37 14.72 -8.32 16.70
CA ILE A 37 14.33 -9.63 16.18
C ILE A 37 13.05 -10.14 16.86
N ASP A 38 12.86 -9.88 18.14
CA ASP A 38 11.63 -10.23 18.87
C ASP A 38 10.41 -9.49 18.30
N ARG A 39 10.57 -8.20 17.94
CA ARG A 39 9.47 -7.36 17.43
C ARG A 39 9.21 -7.53 15.94
N LEU A 40 10.25 -7.60 15.12
CA LEU A 40 10.14 -7.66 13.65
C LEU A 40 10.23 -9.08 13.09
N GLY A 41 10.71 -10.04 13.88
CA GLY A 41 11.05 -11.38 13.43
C GLY A 41 12.47 -11.45 12.85
N SER A 42 12.77 -12.56 12.18
CA SER A 42 14.08 -12.77 11.57
C SER A 42 14.29 -11.87 10.35
N PRO A 43 15.46 -11.22 10.22
CA PRO A 43 15.82 -10.42 9.05
C PRO A 43 16.02 -11.30 7.82
N ASP A 44 15.70 -10.75 6.64
CA ASP A 44 15.90 -11.43 5.35
C ASP A 44 17.36 -11.34 4.88
N GLY A 45 18.06 -10.28 5.30
CA GLY A 45 19.48 -10.08 5.03
C GLY A 45 20.19 -9.42 6.20
N VAL A 46 21.45 -9.78 6.39
CA VAL A 46 22.34 -9.17 7.38
C VAL A 46 23.64 -8.82 6.70
N GLN A 47 24.04 -7.55 6.78
CA GLN A 47 25.34 -7.07 6.31
C GLN A 47 26.11 -6.51 7.50
N THR A 48 27.28 -7.05 7.77
CA THR A 48 28.13 -6.59 8.87
C THR A 48 29.37 -5.92 8.30
N GLN A 49 29.66 -4.71 8.75
CA GLN A 49 30.86 -3.96 8.39
C GLN A 49 31.49 -3.36 9.66
N GLY A 50 32.54 -4.02 10.15
CA GLY A 50 33.21 -3.62 11.39
C GLY A 50 32.27 -3.74 12.60
N THR A 51 31.97 -2.61 13.24
CA THR A 51 31.03 -2.54 14.37
C THR A 51 29.58 -2.27 13.96
N ALA A 52 29.35 -1.97 12.68
CA ALA A 52 28.04 -1.68 12.15
C ALA A 52 27.40 -2.95 11.55
N GLU A 53 26.12 -3.15 11.81
CA GLU A 53 25.31 -4.22 11.22
C GLU A 53 24.05 -3.64 10.60
N LEU A 54 23.77 -3.98 9.36
CA LEU A 54 22.55 -3.61 8.66
C LEU A 54 21.66 -4.84 8.54
N LEU A 55 20.49 -4.78 9.16
CA LEU A 55 19.43 -5.78 9.03
C LEU A 55 18.44 -5.31 7.98
N THR A 56 18.20 -6.14 6.98
CA THR A 56 17.26 -5.88 5.89
C THR A 56 16.03 -6.75 6.04
N TYR A 57 14.86 -6.13 5.96
CA TYR A 57 13.56 -6.78 5.97
C TYR A 57 12.83 -6.42 4.68
N ALA A 58 12.80 -7.33 3.72
CA ALA A 58 12.23 -7.06 2.41
C ALA A 58 10.74 -7.45 2.35
N ASN A 59 9.98 -6.81 1.45
CA ASN A 59 8.59 -7.17 1.14
C ASN A 59 7.66 -7.26 2.37
N ARG A 60 7.84 -6.39 3.37
CA ARG A 60 7.00 -6.40 4.58
C ARG A 60 5.78 -5.51 4.37
N PHE A 61 4.61 -6.00 4.79
CA PHE A 61 3.40 -5.18 4.77
C PHE A 61 3.57 -3.99 5.71
N MET A 62 3.20 -2.79 5.24
CA MET A 62 3.33 -1.57 6.02
C MET A 62 2.37 -1.57 7.23
N SER A 63 1.22 -2.22 7.09
CA SER A 63 0.26 -2.46 8.17
C SER A 63 -0.45 -3.80 7.96
N ASP A 64 -1.03 -4.37 9.01
CA ASP A 64 -1.75 -5.66 8.94
C ASP A 64 -2.99 -5.63 8.01
N TRP A 65 -3.44 -4.43 7.60
CA TRP A 65 -4.59 -4.21 6.72
C TRP A 65 -4.21 -3.57 5.37
N SER A 66 -2.93 -3.31 5.13
CA SER A 66 -2.46 -2.73 3.87
C SER A 66 -1.85 -3.82 2.98
N TRP A 67 -2.19 -3.75 1.69
CA TRP A 67 -1.51 -4.51 0.65
C TRP A 67 -0.22 -3.85 0.17
N ASP A 68 0.04 -2.62 0.62
CA ASP A 68 1.30 -1.92 0.37
C ASP A 68 2.44 -2.62 1.11
N LYS A 69 3.55 -2.82 0.39
CA LYS A 69 4.74 -3.46 0.92
C LYS A 69 5.86 -2.43 0.99
N ALA A 70 6.77 -2.61 1.93
CA ALA A 70 7.99 -1.83 1.99
C ALA A 70 9.16 -2.72 2.39
N ASP A 71 10.33 -2.32 1.92
CA ASP A 71 11.60 -2.81 2.43
C ASP A 71 12.02 -1.91 3.58
N TYR A 72 12.39 -2.52 4.69
CA TYR A 72 12.87 -1.82 5.87
C TYR A 72 14.32 -2.20 6.15
N GLN A 73 15.05 -1.22 6.65
CA GLN A 73 16.43 -1.40 7.06
C GLN A 73 16.61 -0.91 8.48
N VAL A 74 17.37 -1.68 9.27
CA VAL A 74 17.75 -1.33 10.64
C VAL A 74 19.26 -1.38 10.71
N LEU A 75 19.88 -0.24 10.92
CA LEU A 75 21.31 -0.10 11.16
C LEU A 75 21.56 -0.16 12.66
N LEU A 76 22.43 -1.07 13.05
CA LEU A 76 22.94 -1.23 14.39
C LEU A 76 24.41 -0.85 14.41
N ASN A 77 24.86 -0.29 15.53
CA ASN A 77 26.27 -0.08 15.83
C ASN A 77 26.54 -0.63 17.23
N ASN A 78 27.57 -1.46 17.37
CA ASN A 78 27.87 -2.17 18.63
C ASN A 78 26.66 -2.96 19.18
N GLY A 79 25.80 -3.48 18.30
CA GLY A 79 24.61 -4.26 18.68
C GLY A 79 23.38 -3.44 19.09
N PHE A 80 23.43 -2.11 18.98
CA PHE A 80 22.32 -1.20 19.27
C PHE A 80 21.82 -0.47 18.03
N VAL A 81 20.51 -0.32 17.88
CA VAL A 81 19.89 0.42 16.77
C VAL A 81 20.32 1.88 16.80
N VAL A 82 21.00 2.32 15.74
CA VAL A 82 21.34 3.73 15.52
C VAL A 82 20.39 4.40 14.53
N GLN A 83 19.91 3.65 13.55
CA GLN A 83 19.00 4.17 12.53
C GLN A 83 18.07 3.06 12.05
N TYR A 84 16.83 3.41 11.72
CA TYR A 84 15.87 2.49 11.13
C TYR A 84 14.91 3.27 10.23
N GLY A 85 14.35 2.61 9.22
CA GLY A 85 13.38 3.22 8.32
C GLY A 85 13.03 2.36 7.12
N ALA A 86 12.05 2.81 6.34
CA ALA A 86 11.72 2.22 5.05
C ALA A 86 12.74 2.69 4.00
N SER A 87 13.32 1.75 3.26
CA SER A 87 14.22 2.06 2.14
C SER A 87 13.47 2.13 0.82
N ASN A 88 12.53 1.20 0.58
CA ASN A 88 11.69 1.18 -0.61
C ASN A 88 10.23 1.00 -0.21
N ILE A 89 9.33 1.71 -0.88
CA ILE A 89 7.88 1.58 -0.68
C ILE A 89 7.26 1.15 -2.00
N TYR A 90 6.54 0.04 -1.96
CA TYR A 90 5.79 -0.55 -3.07
C TYR A 90 4.30 -0.29 -2.83
N HIS A 91 3.75 0.66 -3.55
CA HIS A 91 2.31 0.92 -3.55
C HIS A 91 1.60 -0.11 -4.44
N ASP A 92 0.57 -0.76 -3.90
CA ASP A 92 -0.34 -1.54 -4.73
C ASP A 92 -1.28 -0.58 -5.49
N THR A 93 -0.79 -0.06 -6.62
CA THR A 93 -1.57 0.80 -7.52
C THR A 93 -2.57 0.02 -8.36
N GLY A 94 -2.70 -1.30 -8.18
CA GLY A 94 -3.49 -2.17 -9.05
C GLY A 94 -4.95 -1.77 -9.19
N MET A 95 -5.61 -1.35 -8.10
CA MET A 95 -7.00 -0.89 -8.15
C MET A 95 -7.11 0.55 -8.71
N GLY A 96 -6.26 1.47 -8.27
CA GLY A 96 -6.28 2.86 -8.72
C GLY A 96 -5.98 3.01 -10.21
N GLN A 97 -4.94 2.34 -10.71
CA GLN A 97 -4.59 2.35 -12.14
C GLN A 97 -5.67 1.69 -13.00
N ARG A 98 -6.30 0.59 -12.54
CA ARG A 98 -7.41 -0.04 -13.28
C ARG A 98 -8.62 0.87 -13.39
N MET A 99 -8.94 1.62 -12.33
CA MET A 99 -10.06 2.58 -12.34
C MET A 99 -9.76 3.81 -13.22
N MET A 100 -8.52 4.31 -13.22
CA MET A 100 -8.11 5.39 -14.12
C MET A 100 -8.11 4.94 -15.59
N ALA A 101 -7.58 3.75 -15.86
CA ALA A 101 -7.62 3.15 -17.19
C ALA A 101 -9.07 2.96 -17.66
N ALA A 102 -9.96 2.41 -16.82
CA ALA A 102 -11.39 2.27 -17.09
C ALA A 102 -12.08 3.61 -17.38
N GLY A 103 -11.74 4.66 -16.63
CA GLY A 103 -12.23 6.03 -16.87
C GLY A 103 -11.78 6.58 -18.23
N GLN A 104 -10.53 6.31 -18.65
CA GLN A 104 -10.03 6.73 -19.96
C GLN A 104 -10.76 6.04 -21.11
N ILE A 105 -11.03 4.72 -21.02
CA ILE A 105 -11.79 3.99 -22.05
C ILE A 105 -13.23 4.53 -22.17
N MET A 106 -13.85 4.90 -21.05
CA MET A 106 -15.19 5.49 -21.04
C MET A 106 -15.23 6.89 -21.66
N GLN A 107 -14.15 7.66 -21.55
CA GLN A 107 -14.07 9.03 -22.06
C GLN A 107 -13.66 9.11 -23.53
N GLN A 108 -13.02 8.06 -24.05
CA GLN A 108 -12.62 7.98 -25.46
C GLN A 108 -13.76 7.58 -26.39
N ASN A 109 -14.87 7.06 -25.86
CA ASN A 109 -16.08 6.78 -26.61
C ASN A 109 -16.95 8.03 -26.79
N LYS A 110 -16.38 9.12 -27.31
CA LYS A 110 -17.15 10.29 -27.74
C LYS A 110 -17.69 10.00 -29.14
N PRO A 111 -19.01 10.08 -29.40
CA PRO A 111 -19.54 9.81 -30.74
C PRO A 111 -18.95 10.83 -31.72
N VAL A 112 -18.25 10.34 -32.74
CA VAL A 112 -17.76 11.15 -33.86
C VAL A 112 -18.99 11.68 -34.60
N GLN A 113 -19.14 13.00 -34.69
CA GLN A 113 -20.27 13.59 -35.41
C GLN A 113 -19.94 13.63 -36.89
N THR A 114 -20.56 12.75 -37.67
CA THR A 114 -20.47 12.76 -39.12
C THR A 114 -21.64 13.55 -39.70
N ASN A 115 -21.34 14.64 -40.39
CA ASN A 115 -22.33 15.39 -41.17
C ASN A 115 -22.21 15.01 -42.64
N CYS A 116 -23.34 14.59 -43.22
CA CYS A 116 -23.44 14.25 -44.63
C CYS A 116 -24.39 15.22 -45.34
N HIS A 117 -23.99 15.69 -46.51
CA HIS A 117 -24.81 16.52 -47.38
C HIS A 117 -24.83 15.93 -48.79
N GLN A 118 -26.01 15.96 -49.41
CA GLN A 118 -26.21 15.42 -50.76
C GLN A 118 -26.29 16.57 -51.76
N ILE A 119 -25.47 16.51 -52.80
CA ILE A 119 -25.47 17.47 -53.92
C ILE A 119 -25.69 16.67 -55.20
N GLY A 120 -26.90 16.77 -55.76
CA GLY A 120 -27.32 15.96 -56.91
C GLY A 120 -27.45 14.48 -56.54
N SER A 121 -26.78 13.60 -57.29
CA SER A 121 -26.70 12.16 -57.03
C SER A 121 -25.51 11.74 -56.15
N SER A 122 -24.67 12.68 -55.74
CA SER A 122 -23.45 12.41 -54.96
C SER A 122 -23.63 12.83 -53.50
N VAL A 123 -23.16 12.00 -52.58
CA VAL A 123 -23.20 12.26 -51.12
C VAL A 123 -21.79 12.53 -50.62
N TYR A 124 -21.62 13.65 -49.89
CA TYR A 124 -20.36 14.03 -49.27
C TYR A 124 -20.51 14.02 -47.74
N CYS A 125 -19.66 13.26 -47.06
CA CYS A 125 -19.66 13.14 -45.61
C CYS A 125 -18.32 13.61 -45.05
N SER A 126 -18.37 14.43 -44.00
CA SER A 126 -17.19 14.83 -43.22
C SER A 126 -17.42 14.48 -41.75
N SER A 127 -16.40 13.89 -41.14
CA SER A 127 -16.36 13.52 -39.72
C SER A 127 -15.39 14.45 -38.99
N TYR A 128 -15.80 15.01 -37.85
CA TYR A 128 -14.99 15.89 -36.99
C TYR A 128 -14.89 15.32 -35.58
#